data_AF-A0A448XI44-F1
#
_entry.id   AF-A0A448XI44-F1
#
_cell.length_a   1.000
_cell.length_b   1.000
_cell.length_c   1.000
_cell.angle_alpha   90.00
_cell.angle_beta   90.00
_cell.angle_gamma   90.00
#
_symmetry.space_group_name_H-M   'P 1'
#
loop_
_entity.id
_entity.type
_entity.pdbx_description
1 polymer ?
#
loop_
_entity_poly.entity_id
_entity_poly.type
_entity_poly.pdbx_seq_one_letter_code
_entity_poly.pdbx_strand_id
1 'polypeptide(L)'
;MNFVNEFQAATELVMREAQALSDSAVHQMQQAVQTPTAKRIALNIDVNAPVIFMPQHSTSPNALMFDLGHLGISNSFIVSEFPLSGSSFCSVKSIQTKLVDSVSVMVERIDVKLEDLRLSRGTVTELYVNYGGRIRCRIRFEKK
;
A
#
# COMPACT_ATOMS: atom_id res chain seq x y z
N MET A 1 20.64 53.36 -42.76
CA MET A 1 19.85 53.30 -41.51
C MET A 1 19.01 52.05 -41.59
N ASN A 2 19.19 51.02 -40.76
CA ASN A 2 18.15 50.01 -40.45
C ASN A 2 18.52 49.11 -39.26
N PHE A 3 19.49 49.52 -38.44
CA PHE A 3 19.87 48.85 -37.19
C PHE A 3 18.68 48.69 -36.23
N VAL A 4 17.81 49.70 -36.15
CA VAL A 4 16.61 49.68 -35.29
C VAL A 4 15.65 48.56 -35.69
N ASN A 5 15.53 48.26 -36.99
CA ASN A 5 14.63 47.22 -37.48
C ASN A 5 15.16 45.80 -37.16
N GLU A 6 16.46 45.58 -37.39
CA GLU A 6 17.12 44.29 -37.08
C GLU A 6 17.15 44.01 -35.58
N PHE A 7 17.39 45.04 -34.75
CA PHE A 7 17.38 44.90 -33.30
C PHE A 7 15.97 44.57 -32.77
N GLN A 8 14.94 45.21 -33.32
CA GLN A 8 13.56 44.91 -32.96
C GLN A 8 13.16 43.48 -33.34
N ALA A 9 13.54 43.03 -34.54
CA ALA A 9 13.30 41.66 -34.99
C ALA A 9 13.98 40.61 -34.09
N ALA A 10 15.23 40.84 -33.69
CA ALA A 10 15.94 39.95 -32.76
C ALA A 10 15.29 39.92 -31.37
N THR A 11 14.81 41.06 -30.88
CA THR A 11 14.16 41.15 -29.55
C THR A 11 12.82 40.42 -29.55
N GLU A 12 12.03 40.56 -30.61
CA GLU A 12 10.76 39.84 -30.76
C GLU A 12 10.96 38.32 -30.86
N LEU A 13 12.02 37.87 -31.54
CA LEU A 13 12.34 36.44 -31.63
C LEU A 13 12.66 35.86 -30.24
N VAL A 14 13.51 36.55 -29.47
CA VAL A 14 13.84 36.13 -28.09
C VAL A 14 12.61 36.11 -27.19
N MET A 15 11.73 37.11 -27.30
CA MET A 15 10.48 37.13 -26.52
C MET A 15 9.55 35.97 -26.89
N ARG A 16 9.43 35.63 -28.17
CA ARG A 16 8.60 34.49 -28.62
C ARG A 16 9.15 33.16 -28.15
N GLU A 17 10.46 32.96 -28.22
CA GLU A 17 11.10 31.74 -27.71
C GLU A 17 10.94 31.62 -26.19
N ALA A 18 11.11 32.73 -25.45
CA ALA A 18 10.88 32.76 -24.01
C ALA A 18 9.43 32.44 -23.62
N GLN A 19 8.45 32.94 -24.40
CA GLN A 19 7.03 32.61 -24.23
C GLN A 19 6.76 31.13 -24.53
N ALA A 20 7.28 30.60 -25.64
CA ALA A 20 7.10 29.19 -26.01
C ALA A 20 7.70 28.23 -24.97
N LEU A 21 8.86 28.56 -24.39
CA LEU A 21 9.47 27.81 -23.29
C LEU A 21 8.59 27.86 -22.03
N SER A 22 8.01 29.01 -21.73
CA SER A 22 7.11 29.20 -20.59
C SER A 22 5.81 28.41 -20.77
N ASP A 23 5.19 28.49 -21.94
CA ASP A 23 3.97 27.76 -22.28
C ASP A 23 4.22 26.24 -22.26
N SER A 24 5.38 25.79 -22.75
CA SER A 24 5.78 24.39 -22.67
C SER A 24 5.95 23.92 -21.24
N ALA A 25 6.55 24.73 -20.36
CA ALA A 25 6.69 24.41 -18.94
C ALA A 25 5.33 24.36 -18.22
N VAL A 26 4.44 25.31 -18.51
CA VAL A 26 3.06 25.32 -17.98
C VAL A 26 2.29 24.08 -18.48
N HIS A 27 2.42 23.74 -19.75
CA HIS A 27 1.78 22.57 -20.33
C HIS A 27 2.33 21.25 -19.73
N GLN A 28 3.64 21.17 -19.48
CA GLN A 28 4.24 20.02 -18.79
C GLN A 28 3.74 19.90 -17.34
N MET A 29 3.62 21.00 -16.59
CA MET A 29 3.02 20.98 -15.26
C MET A 29 1.54 20.55 -15.30
N GLN A 30 0.78 21.08 -16.25
CA GLN A 30 -0.62 20.69 -16.44
C GLN A 30 -0.74 19.22 -16.83
N GLN A 31 0.11 18.70 -17.71
CA GLN A 31 0.16 17.28 -18.06
C GLN A 31 0.60 16.42 -16.87
N ALA A 32 1.54 16.86 -16.04
CA ALA A 32 1.95 16.15 -14.83
C ALA A 32 0.82 16.08 -13.79
N VAL A 33 0.03 17.15 -13.65
CA VAL A 33 -1.18 17.17 -12.81
C VAL A 33 -2.31 16.31 -13.41
N GLN A 34 -2.39 16.24 -14.73
CA GLN A 34 -3.37 15.42 -15.47
C GLN A 34 -2.91 13.98 -15.70
N THR A 35 -1.66 13.64 -15.36
CA THR A 35 -1.14 12.28 -15.48
C THR A 35 -1.94 11.41 -14.51
N PRO A 36 -2.48 10.26 -14.94
CA PRO A 36 -3.47 9.54 -14.15
C PRO A 36 -2.92 9.23 -12.76
N THR A 37 -3.67 9.62 -11.74
CA THR A 37 -3.46 9.16 -10.36
C THR A 37 -3.18 7.66 -10.42
N ALA A 38 -2.06 7.22 -9.82
CA ALA A 38 -1.61 5.83 -9.89
C ALA A 38 -2.80 4.87 -9.75
N LYS A 39 -2.96 3.94 -10.70
CA LYS A 39 -4.09 3.00 -10.67
C LYS A 39 -4.02 2.18 -9.38
N ARG A 40 -5.12 2.14 -8.65
CA ARG A 40 -5.24 1.42 -7.38
C ARG A 40 -6.10 0.19 -7.57
N ILE A 41 -5.82 -0.83 -6.77
CA ILE A 41 -6.56 -2.10 -6.79
C ILE A 41 -7.25 -2.23 -5.44
N ALA A 42 -8.58 -2.23 -5.45
CA ALA A 42 -9.36 -2.63 -4.28
C ALA A 42 -9.34 -4.15 -4.17
N LEU A 43 -9.17 -4.67 -2.95
CA LEU A 43 -9.12 -6.09 -2.66
C LEU A 43 -10.24 -6.45 -1.68
N ASN A 44 -10.92 -7.55 -1.94
CA ASN A 44 -11.85 -8.20 -1.02
C ASN A 44 -11.69 -9.72 -1.19
N ILE A 45 -11.04 -10.34 -0.21
CA ILE A 45 -10.64 -11.74 -0.22
C ILE A 45 -11.33 -12.41 0.97
N ASP A 46 -12.02 -13.51 0.68
CA ASP A 46 -12.60 -14.39 1.69
C ASP A 46 -12.13 -15.81 1.39
N VAL A 47 -11.41 -16.40 2.35
CA VAL A 47 -10.84 -17.73 2.21
C VAL A 47 -11.02 -18.54 3.48
N ASN A 48 -11.21 -19.85 3.32
CA ASN A 48 -11.06 -20.78 4.43
C ASN A 48 -9.58 -20.78 4.85
N ALA A 49 -9.33 -20.38 6.08
CA ALA A 49 -8.01 -20.32 6.66
C ALA A 49 -7.50 -21.72 7.01
N PRO A 50 -6.17 -21.96 6.98
CA PRO A 50 -5.62 -23.29 7.24
C PRO A 50 -5.75 -23.70 8.71
N VAL A 51 -5.79 -25.01 8.94
CA VAL A 51 -5.63 -25.60 10.27
C VAL A 51 -4.14 -25.86 10.54
N ILE A 52 -3.61 -25.29 11.62
CA ILE A 52 -2.20 -25.43 12.01
C ILE A 52 -2.08 -26.38 13.21
N PHE A 53 -1.11 -27.29 13.15
CA PHE A 53 -0.76 -28.18 14.26
C PHE A 53 0.63 -27.83 14.80
N MET A 54 0.74 -27.62 16.12
CA MET A 54 1.98 -27.24 16.78
C MET A 54 2.25 -28.13 18.01
N PRO A 55 3.38 -28.86 18.09
CA PRO A 55 3.78 -29.54 19.31
C PRO A 55 3.99 -28.55 20.47
N GLN A 56 3.60 -28.93 21.69
CA GLN A 56 3.83 -28.07 22.86
C GLN A 56 5.32 -27.91 23.20
N HIS A 57 6.12 -28.95 22.94
CA HIS A 57 7.59 -28.96 23.01
C HIS A 57 8.13 -30.15 22.23
N SER A 58 9.43 -30.18 21.95
CA SER A 58 10.08 -31.15 21.05
C SER A 58 9.91 -32.62 21.45
N THR A 59 9.69 -32.90 22.74
CA THR A 59 9.54 -34.27 23.27
C THR A 59 8.11 -34.59 23.72
N SER A 60 7.18 -33.65 23.61
CA SER A 60 5.80 -33.88 24.07
C SER A 60 5.00 -34.70 23.10
N PRO A 61 4.15 -35.62 23.59
CA PRO A 61 3.05 -36.15 22.79
C PRO A 61 1.91 -35.11 22.64
N ASN A 62 1.92 -34.00 23.39
CA ASN A 62 0.86 -33.01 23.32
C ASN A 62 1.08 -32.03 22.16
N ALA A 63 0.01 -31.76 21.44
CA ALA A 63 -0.03 -30.78 20.36
C ALA A 63 -1.23 -29.82 20.52
N LEU A 64 -1.06 -28.61 20.03
CA LEU A 64 -2.09 -27.61 19.85
C LEU A 64 -2.56 -27.66 18.40
N MET A 65 -3.87 -27.53 18.20
CA MET A 65 -4.50 -27.34 16.91
C MET A 65 -5.15 -25.96 16.90
N PHE A 66 -4.74 -25.15 15.94
CA PHE A 66 -5.30 -23.85 15.64
C PHE A 66 -6.10 -23.99 14.35
N ASP A 67 -7.42 -24.05 14.47
CA ASP A 67 -8.30 -23.87 13.32
C ASP A 67 -8.53 -22.38 13.16
N LEU A 68 -7.96 -21.80 12.12
CA LEU A 68 -8.04 -20.36 11.87
C LEU A 68 -9.40 -19.94 11.26
N GLY A 69 -10.28 -20.90 10.96
CA GLY A 69 -11.64 -20.64 10.49
C GLY A 69 -11.67 -19.93 9.14
N HIS A 70 -12.24 -18.72 9.10
CA HIS A 70 -12.39 -17.91 7.89
C HIS A 70 -11.55 -16.63 7.98
N LEU A 71 -10.71 -16.40 6.97
CA LEU A 71 -9.86 -15.22 6.85
C LEU A 71 -10.43 -14.28 5.78
N GLY A 72 -10.95 -13.14 6.25
CA GLY A 72 -11.36 -12.03 5.41
C GLY A 72 -10.26 -10.97 5.34
N ILE A 73 -9.89 -10.54 4.13
CA ILE A 73 -8.96 -9.42 3.92
C ILE A 73 -9.62 -8.44 2.95
N SER A 74 -9.78 -7.19 3.38
CA SER A 74 -10.33 -6.14 2.53
C SER A 74 -9.49 -4.87 2.59
N ASN A 75 -9.52 -4.08 1.53
CA ASN A 75 -8.81 -2.80 1.46
C ASN A 75 -9.76 -1.65 1.10
N SER A 76 -9.60 -0.50 1.76
CA SER A 76 -10.30 0.75 1.47
C SER A 76 -9.32 1.93 1.37
N PHE A 77 -9.65 2.92 0.52
CA PHE A 77 -8.83 4.11 0.32
C PHE A 77 -9.50 5.33 0.95
N ILE A 78 -8.76 6.08 1.76
CA ILE A 78 -9.25 7.24 2.50
C ILE A 78 -8.39 8.44 2.12
N VAL A 79 -9.03 9.52 1.68
CA VAL A 79 -8.34 10.80 1.50
C VAL A 79 -8.35 11.53 2.83
N SER A 80 -7.16 11.79 3.38
CA SER A 80 -6.99 12.56 4.61
C SER A 80 -6.36 13.90 4.28
N GLU A 81 -7.03 14.97 4.70
CA GLU A 81 -6.52 16.33 4.59
C GLU A 81 -5.70 16.64 5.84
N PHE A 82 -4.42 16.93 5.64
CA PHE A 82 -3.54 17.37 6.71
C PHE A 82 -3.33 18.88 6.60
N PRO A 83 -3.69 19.66 7.64
CA PRO A 83 -3.40 21.08 7.65
C PRO A 83 -1.89 21.28 7.70
N LEU A 84 -1.35 22.15 6.85
CA LEU A 84 0.10 22.44 6.77
C LEU A 84 0.66 23.22 7.97
N SER A 85 -0.08 23.32 9.08
CA SER A 85 0.30 24.06 10.27
C SER A 85 1.27 23.24 11.13
N GLY A 86 2.52 23.07 10.67
CA GLY A 86 3.51 22.37 11.50
C GLY A 86 4.88 22.07 10.90
N SER A 87 5.33 22.70 9.81
CA SER A 87 6.72 22.50 9.37
C SER A 87 7.46 23.80 9.13
N SER A 88 8.55 23.94 9.88
CA SER A 88 9.69 24.83 9.64
C SER A 88 10.49 24.45 8.38
N PHE A 89 9.86 23.81 7.38
CA PHE A 89 10.50 23.49 6.11
C PHE A 89 10.03 24.44 5.02
N CYS A 90 10.99 25.16 4.45
CA CYS A 90 10.89 26.04 3.29
C CYS A 90 10.23 27.41 3.52
N SER A 91 10.98 28.35 4.10
CA SER A 91 10.75 29.78 3.84
C SER A 91 11.24 30.15 2.44
N VAL A 92 10.43 29.88 1.41
CA VAL A 92 10.53 30.60 0.14
C VAL A 92 9.50 31.71 0.17
N LYS A 93 9.89 32.85 0.74
CA LYS A 93 9.12 34.09 0.69
C LYS A 93 9.45 34.82 -0.60
N SER A 94 8.78 34.52 -1.71
CA SER A 94 8.55 35.44 -2.84
C SER A 94 8.00 34.74 -4.08
N ILE A 95 6.82 34.12 -4.02
CA ILE A 95 5.91 34.02 -5.16
C ILE A 95 4.50 34.01 -4.57
N GLN A 96 3.60 34.86 -5.07
CA GLN A 96 2.19 34.86 -4.71
C GLN A 96 1.48 33.71 -5.43
N THR A 97 1.79 32.48 -5.03
CA THR A 97 1.02 31.29 -5.39
C THR A 97 -0.14 31.18 -4.41
N LYS A 98 -1.34 30.91 -4.93
CA LYS A 98 -2.51 30.55 -4.10
C LYS A 98 -2.07 29.47 -3.13
N LEU A 99 -2.06 29.77 -1.84
CA LEU A 99 -1.66 28.84 -0.79
C LEU A 99 -2.55 27.61 -0.90
N VAL A 100 -1.93 26.44 -1.05
CA VAL A 100 -2.58 25.16 -0.85
C VAL A 100 -2.57 24.94 0.66
N ASP A 101 -3.64 25.32 1.36
CA ASP A 101 -3.68 25.32 2.84
C ASP A 101 -3.66 23.91 3.46
N SER A 102 -3.92 22.88 2.67
CA SER A 102 -3.94 21.48 3.11
C SER A 102 -3.32 20.55 2.09
N VAL A 103 -2.50 19.60 2.57
CA VAL A 103 -2.02 18.49 1.74
C VAL A 103 -2.99 17.33 1.89
N SER A 104 -3.59 16.92 0.77
CA SER A 104 -4.41 15.72 0.70
C SER A 104 -3.49 14.51 0.51
N VAL A 105 -3.47 13.60 1.48
CA VAL A 105 -2.78 12.31 1.36
C VAL A 105 -3.83 11.22 1.28
N MET A 106 -3.78 10.40 0.23
CA MET A 106 -4.67 9.25 0.12
C MET A 106 -4.01 8.03 0.76
N VAL A 107 -4.53 7.63 1.91
CA VAL A 107 -4.07 6.52 2.73
C VAL A 107 -4.85 5.25 2.39
N GLU A 108 -4.17 4.12 2.42
CA GLU A 108 -4.75 2.80 2.24
C GLU A 108 -5.00 2.15 3.62
N ARG A 109 -6.20 1.61 3.83
CA ARG A 109 -6.58 0.88 5.05
C ARG A 109 -6.90 -0.56 4.68
N ILE A 110 -6.07 -1.48 5.17
CA ILE A 110 -6.29 -2.92 5.09
C ILE A 110 -6.95 -3.39 6.38
N ASP A 111 -8.12 -4.01 6.24
CA ASP A 111 -8.86 -4.66 7.32
C ASP A 111 -8.72 -6.17 7.19
N VAL A 112 -8.30 -6.82 8.28
CA VAL A 112 -8.14 -8.27 8.37
C VAL A 112 -9.10 -8.79 9.43
N LYS A 113 -9.93 -9.76 9.06
CA LYS A 113 -10.92 -10.40 9.92
C LYS A 113 -10.64 -11.90 10.00
N LEU A 114 -10.70 -12.41 11.22
CA LEU A 114 -10.64 -13.84 11.50
C LEU A 114 -11.92 -14.22 12.23
N GLU A 115 -12.68 -15.15 11.63
CA GLU A 115 -13.91 -15.69 12.19
C GLU A 115 -13.75 -17.19 12.48
N ASP A 116 -14.50 -17.69 13.45
CA ASP A 116 -14.48 -19.11 13.86
C ASP A 116 -13.11 -19.65 14.28
N LEU A 117 -12.25 -18.80 14.84
CA LEU A 117 -10.97 -19.23 15.43
C LEU A 117 -11.20 -20.24 16.56
N ARG A 118 -10.68 -21.45 16.41
CA ARG A 118 -10.75 -22.50 17.44
C ARG A 118 -9.36 -22.98 17.81
N LEU A 119 -9.09 -22.93 19.12
CA LEU A 119 -7.91 -23.53 19.71
C LEU A 119 -8.31 -24.80 20.45
N SER A 120 -7.71 -25.92 20.06
CA SER A 120 -7.86 -27.19 20.77
C SER A 120 -6.52 -27.80 21.13
N ARG A 121 -6.53 -28.66 22.14
CA ARG A 121 -5.37 -29.43 22.59
C ARG A 121 -5.64 -30.90 22.32
N GLY A 122 -4.67 -31.59 21.74
CA GLY A 122 -4.72 -33.02 21.46
C GLY A 122 -3.46 -33.73 21.92
N THR A 123 -3.56 -35.05 22.06
CA THR A 123 -2.44 -35.92 22.40
C THR A 123 -2.20 -36.88 21.24
N VAL A 124 -1.01 -36.83 20.66
CA VAL A 124 -0.58 -37.71 19.57
C VAL A 124 -0.42 -39.12 20.15
N THR A 125 -1.33 -40.04 19.81
CA THR A 125 -1.47 -41.31 20.53
C THR A 125 -0.91 -42.53 19.81
N GLU A 126 -0.61 -42.48 18.51
CA GLU A 126 -0.08 -43.65 17.76
C GLU A 126 0.94 -43.22 16.69
N LEU A 127 2.19 -43.66 16.82
CA LEU A 127 3.24 -43.58 15.81
C LEU A 127 3.58 -45.00 15.34
N TYR A 128 3.24 -45.35 14.10
CA TYR A 128 3.79 -46.54 13.45
C TYR A 128 4.67 -46.10 12.28
N VAL A 129 5.97 -46.38 12.40
CA VAL A 129 6.93 -46.13 11.33
C VAL A 129 6.93 -47.37 10.43
N ASN A 130 6.28 -47.28 9.27
CA ASN A 130 6.51 -48.25 8.20
C ASN A 130 7.81 -47.86 7.50
N TYR A 131 8.88 -48.62 7.76
CA TYR A 131 10.15 -48.47 7.04
C TYR A 131 9.89 -48.70 5.55
N GLY A 132 10.03 -47.65 4.73
CA GLY A 132 9.74 -47.65 3.29
C GLY A 132 8.42 -46.99 2.87
N GLY A 133 7.62 -46.46 3.81
CA GLY A 133 6.37 -45.75 3.51
C GLY A 133 6.29 -44.34 4.14
N ARG A 134 5.32 -43.54 3.68
CA ARG A 134 5.03 -42.19 4.23
C ARG A 134 4.65 -42.31 5.71
N ILE A 135 5.36 -41.59 6.58
CA ILE A 135 5.05 -41.50 8.02
C ILE A 135 3.64 -40.92 8.17
N ARG A 136 2.73 -41.69 8.78
CA ARG A 136 1.34 -41.28 9.06
C ARG A 136 1.15 -41.27 10.58
N CYS A 137 0.92 -40.09 11.14
CA CYS A 137 0.63 -39.89 12.55
C CYS A 137 -0.87 -39.59 12.72
N ARG A 138 -1.57 -40.38 13.54
CA ARG A 138 -2.98 -40.11 13.88
C ARG A 138 -3.02 -39.29 15.16
N ILE A 139 -3.54 -38.06 15.08
CA ILE A 139 -3.72 -37.19 16.25
C ILE A 139 -5.17 -37.30 16.72
N ARG A 140 -5.38 -37.59 18.00
CA ARG A 140 -6.71 -37.53 18.64
C ARG A 140 -6.84 -36.22 19.39
N PHE A 141 -7.93 -35.50 19.14
CA PHE A 141 -8.26 -34.25 19.83
C PHE A 141 -9.35 -34.51 20.85
N GLU A 142 -9.19 -33.95 22.05
CA GLU A 142 -10.25 -33.90 23.04
C GLU A 142 -11.04 -32.60 22.83
N LYS A 143 -12.36 -32.71 22.63
CA LYS A 143 -13.23 -31.55 22.50
C LYS A 143 -13.58 -31.08 23.91
N LYS A 144 -13.18 -29.85 24.27
CA LYS A 144 -13.65 -29.17 25.48
C LYS A 144 -14.93 -28.42 25.22
#